data_AF-A0A524H931-F1
#
_entry.id   AF-A0A524H931-F1
#
_cell.length_a   1.000
_cell.length_b   1.000
_cell.length_c   1.000
_cell.angle_alpha   90.00
_cell.angle_beta   90.00
_cell.angle_gamma   90.00
#
_symmetry.space_group_name_H-M   'P 1'
#
loop_
_entity.id
_entity.type
_entity.pdbx_description
1 polymer ?
#
loop_
_entity_poly.entity_id
_entity_poly.type
_entity_poly.pdbx_seq_one_letter_code
_entity_poly.pdbx_strand_id
1 'polypeptide(L)' 'MKSVGYKEALSYLQGEVTATEMAEKIKAETHRLVRHQYNWFRLSDSRIHWLDIQGDYIAQSMELVQVFLA' A
#
# COMPACT_ATOMS: atom_id res chain seq x y z
N MET A 1 -8.86 -5.62 16.14
CA MET A 1 -8.27 -5.92 14.81
C MET A 1 -7.95 -4.62 14.09
N LYS A 2 -6.69 -4.37 13.71
CA LYS A 2 -6.25 -3.09 13.09
C LYS A 2 -5.89 -3.20 11.60
N SER A 3 -5.70 -4.41 11.07
CA SER A 3 -5.42 -4.60 9.65
C SER A 3 -6.69 -4.38 8.83
N VAL A 4 -6.55 -3.72 7.68
CA VAL A 4 -7.60 -3.60 6.67
C VAL A 4 -8.09 -5.01 6.29
N GLY A 5 -9.40 -5.19 6.12
CA GLY A 5 -10.01 -6.46 5.74
C GLY A 5 -10.59 -7.25 6.90
N TYR A 6 -9.97 -7.20 8.09
CA TYR A 6 -10.40 -8.04 9.21
C TYR A 6 -11.72 -7.58 9.83
N LYS A 7 -11.90 -6.27 10.02
CA LYS A 7 -13.15 -5.73 10.59
C LYS A 7 -14.31 -5.89 9.61
N GLU A 8 -14.04 -5.70 8.31
CA GLU A 8 -15.02 -5.82 7.24
C GLU A 8 -15.47 -7.28 7.07
N ALA A 9 -14.53 -8.21 7.07
CA ALA A 9 -14.82 -9.64 7.02
C ALA A 9 -15.64 -10.09 8.23
N LEU A 10 -15.34 -9.59 9.43
CA LEU A 10 -16.12 -9.92 10.62
C LEU A 10 -17.57 -9.43 10.52
N SER A 11 -17.80 -8.19 10.10
CA SER A 11 -19.16 -7.66 9.88
C SER A 11 -19.94 -8.46 8.83
N TYR A 12 -19.27 -8.95 7.77
CA TYR A 12 -19.91 -9.85 6.80
C TYR A 12 -20.29 -11.19 7.43
N LEU A 13 -19.39 -11.81 8.20
CA LEU A 13 -19.66 -13.07 8.91
C LEU A 13 -20.76 -12.94 9.96
N GLN A 14 -20.96 -11.75 10.51
CA GLN A 14 -22.05 -11.41 11.43
C GLN A 14 -23.37 -11.09 10.71
N GLY A 15 -23.38 -11.02 9.38
CA GLY A 15 -24.56 -10.69 8.58
C GLY A 15 -24.94 -9.21 8.60
N GLU A 16 -24.05 -8.33 9.06
CA GLU A 16 -24.28 -6.87 9.15
C GLU A 16 -24.14 -6.17 7.80
N VAL A 17 -23.40 -6.78 6.88
CA VAL A 17 -23.16 -6.28 5.52
C VAL A 17 -23.21 -7.43 4.52
N THR A 18 -23.48 -7.10 3.25
CA THR A 18 -23.33 -8.00 2.12
C THR A 18 -21.86 -8.21 1.75
N ALA A 19 -21.57 -9.25 0.97
CA ALA A 19 -20.23 -9.50 0.43
C ALA A 19 -19.74 -8.34 -0.45
N THR A 20 -20.64 -7.72 -1.22
CA THR A 20 -20.33 -6.54 -2.06
C THR A 20 -19.94 -5.34 -1.21
N GLU A 21 -20.75 -5.00 -0.20
CA GLU A 21 -20.45 -3.89 0.71
C GLU A 21 -19.15 -4.11 1.48
N MET A 22 -18.86 -5.35 1.88
CA MET A 22 -17.57 -5.71 2.48
C MET A 22 -16.42 -5.39 1.52
N ALA A 23 -16.49 -5.84 0.26
CA ALA A 23 -15.45 -5.60 -0.74
C ALA A 23 -15.25 -4.10 -1.01
N GLU A 24 -16.33 -3.33 -1.10
CA GLU A 24 -16.28 -1.87 -1.26
C GLU A 24 -15.61 -1.17 -0.07
N LYS A 25 -15.96 -1.57 1.15
CA LYS A 25 -15.34 -1.04 2.38
C LYS A 25 -13.84 -1.34 2.43
N ILE A 26 -13.43 -2.57 2.10
CA ILE A 26 -12.02 -2.95 2.04
C ILE A 26 -11.27 -2.09 1.03
N LYS A 27 -11.83 -1.90 -0.17
CA LYS A 27 -11.24 -1.04 -1.19
C LYS A 27 -11.09 0.41 -0.73
N ALA A 28 -12.12 0.97 -0.08
CA ALA A 28 -12.08 2.33 0.45
C ALA A 28 -10.99 2.51 1.53
N GLU A 29 -10.89 1.58 2.47
CA GLU A 29 -9.88 1.61 3.54
C GLU A 29 -8.47 1.39 2.98
N THR A 30 -8.32 0.55 1.95
CA THR A 30 -7.05 0.36 1.22
C THR A 30 -6.62 1.65 0.53
N HIS A 31 -7.54 2.33 -0.18
CA HIS A 31 -7.25 3.63 -0.78
C HIS A 31 -6.86 4.68 0.27
N ARG A 32 -7.52 4.68 1.43
CA ARG A 32 -7.17 5.57 2.54
C ARG A 32 -5.76 5.30 3.03
N LEU A 33 -5.40 4.02 3.22
CA LEU A 33 -4.06 3.61 3.61
C LEU A 33 -3.00 4.06 2.59
N VAL A 34 -3.24 3.84 1.30
CA VAL A 34 -2.34 4.28 0.21
C VAL A 34 -2.13 5.80 0.25
N ARG A 35 -3.20 6.60 0.43
CA ARG A 35 -3.07 8.06 0.57
C ARG A 35 -2.23 8.46 1.80
N HIS A 36 -2.40 7.76 2.93
CA HIS A 36 -1.56 7.98 4.11
C HIS A 36 -0.09 7.63 3.84
N GLN A 37 0.18 6.53 3.12
CA GLN A 37 1.54 6.18 2.71
C GLN A 37 2.15 7.27 1.82
N TYR A 38 1.41 7.85 0.87
CA TYR A 38 1.89 8.98 0.05
C TYR A 38 2.19 10.26 0.86
N ASN A 39 1.50 10.47 1.99
CA ASN A 39 1.80 11.60 2.87
C ASN A 39 3.12 11.42 3.64
N TRP A 40 3.47 10.17 3.97
CA TRP A 40 4.73 9.83 4.62
C TRP A 40 5.89 9.71 3.63
N PHE A 41 5.70 8.94 2.56
CA PHE A 41 6.64 8.78 1.45
C PHE A 41 6.23 9.74 0.32
N ARG A 42 6.57 11.01 0.49
CA ARG A 42 6.23 12.04 -0.49
C ARG A 42 7.05 11.83 -1.77
N LEU A 43 6.39 11.90 -2.93
CA LEU A 43 7.05 11.76 -4.23
C LEU A 43 8.16 12.81 -4.48
N SER A 44 8.07 13.96 -3.82
CA SER A 44 9.06 15.04 -3.91
C SER A 44 10.19 14.94 -2.88
N ASP A 45 10.20 13.93 -2.01
CA ASP A 45 11.27 13.75 -1.03
C ASP A 45 12.55 13.28 -1.72
N SER A 46 13.57 14.14 -1.76
CA SER A 46 14.85 13.87 -2.43
C SER A 46 15.68 12.77 -1.77
N ARG A 47 15.33 12.33 -0.55
CA ARG A 47 15.97 11.20 0.13
C ARG A 47 15.45 9.85 -0.36
N ILE A 48 14.32 9.84 -1.08
CA ILE A 48 13.68 8.62 -1.57
C ILE A 48 14.00 8.45 -3.04
N HIS A 49 14.62 7.32 -3.38
CA HIS A 49 14.77 6.87 -4.76
C HIS A 49 13.54 6.06 -5.17
N TRP A 50 12.68 6.65 -5.98
CA TRP A 50 11.49 5.98 -6.51
C TRP A 50 11.85 5.10 -7.71
N LEU A 51 11.31 3.88 -7.72
CA LEU A 51 11.54 2.91 -8.80
C LEU A 51 10.26 2.72 -9.61
N ASP A 52 10.39 2.74 -10.94
CA ASP A 52 9.26 2.45 -11.83
C ASP A 52 9.02 0.94 -11.92
N ILE A 53 7.82 0.51 -11.51
CA ILE A 53 7.41 -0.89 -11.54
C ILE A 53 7.22 -1.45 -12.95
N GLN A 54 7.09 -0.57 -13.96
CA GLN A 54 7.01 -0.97 -15.37
C GLN A 54 8.40 -1.25 -15.98
N GLY A 55 9.48 -0.83 -15.30
CA GLY A 55 10.86 -1.08 -15.70
C GLY A 55 11.52 -2.22 -14.91
N ASP A 56 12.83 -2.42 -15.12
CA ASP A 56 13.64 -3.35 -14.30
C ASP A 56 14.03 -2.69 -12.97
N TYR A 57 13.06 -2.60 -12.06
CA TYR A 57 13.27 -2.01 -10.74
C TYR A 57 14.21 -2.83 -9.86
N ILE A 58 14.40 -4.13 -10.14
CA ILE A 58 15.33 -4.98 -9.40
C ILE A 58 16.77 -4.54 -9.73
N ALA A 59 17.12 -4.45 -11.02
CA ALA A 59 18.44 -3.98 -11.42
C ALA A 59 18.73 -2.57 -10.89
N GLN A 60 17.77 -1.65 -11.02
CA GLN A 60 17.89 -0.28 -10.47
C GLN A 60 18.10 -0.28 -8.95
N SER A 61 17.35 -1.12 -8.21
CA SER A 61 17.51 -1.21 -6.76
C SER A 61 18.88 -1.73 -6.36
N MET A 62 19.42 -2.72 -7.09
CA MET A 62 20.74 -3.28 -6.84
C MET A 62 21.85 -2.26 -7.07
N GLU A 63 21.77 -1.48 -8.14
CA GLU A 63 22.72 -0.40 -8.42
C GLU A 63 22.72 0.65 -7.31
N LEU A 64 21.54 1.12 -6.89
CA LEU A 64 21.43 2.11 -5.80
C LEU A 64 22.03 1.60 -4.49
N VAL A 65 21.79 0.33 -4.14
CA VAL A 65 22.35 -0.29 -2.93
C VAL A 65 23.88 -0.41 -3.04
N GLN A 66 24.41 -0.79 -4.21
CA GLN A 66 25.85 -0.89 -4.43
C GLN A 66 26.53 0.48 -4.29
N VAL A 67 25.97 1.53 -4.90
CA VAL A 67 26.47 2.91 -4.78
C VAL A 67 26.43 3.39 -3.33
N PHE A 68 25.41 3.03 -2.56
CA PHE A 68 25.31 3.40 -1.14
C PHE A 68 26.35 2.71 -0.25
N LEU A 69 26.76 1.47 -0.59
CA LEU A 69 27.72 0.69 0.20
C LEU A 69 29.19 0.98 -0.13
N ALA A 70 29.47 1.61 -1.27
CA ALA A 70 30.80 2.00 -1.72
C ALA A 70 31.32 3.26 -1.00
#